data_AF-A0A2S5X4Y8-F1
#
_entry.id   AF-A0A2S5X4Y8-F1
#
_cell.length_a   1.000
_cell.length_b   1.000
_cell.length_c   1.000
_cell.angle_alpha   90.00
_cell.angle_beta   90.00
_cell.angle_gamma   90.00
#
_symmetry.space_group_name_H-M   'P 1'
#
loop_
_entity.id
_entity.type
_entity.pdbx_description
1 polymer ?
#
loop_
_entity_poly.entity_id
_entity_poly.type
_entity_poly.pdbx_seq_one_letter_code
_entity_poly.pdbx_strand_id
1 'polypeptide(L)'
;MPTYTYGCDNSHRFDEVHTMSSVPDASACPDCGGPARRRPAAPHLSAAGSSTYGLIDAATKSAHEPQVVSSLPGTPRRPGAGVTRNPLHAKLPRH
;
A
#
# COMPACT_ATOMS: atom_id res chain seq x y z
N MET A 1 10.99 7.14 19.25
CA MET A 1 9.97 7.11 20.33
C MET A 1 8.60 6.95 19.68
N PRO A 2 7.69 6.13 20.26
CA PRO A 2 6.35 5.95 19.71
C PRO A 2 5.44 7.17 19.96
N THR A 3 4.50 7.35 19.05
CA THR A 3 3.46 8.39 19.13
C THR A 3 2.15 7.77 19.59
N TYR A 4 1.45 8.44 20.50
CA TYR A 4 0.16 8.02 21.02
C TYR A 4 -0.88 9.12 20.78
N THR A 5 -2.08 8.69 20.39
CA THR A 5 -3.21 9.59 20.18
C THR A 5 -4.06 9.67 21.46
N TYR A 6 -4.48 10.88 21.81
CA TYR A 6 -5.45 11.16 22.87
C TYR A 6 -6.70 11.83 22.29
N GLY A 7 -7.85 11.61 22.94
CA GLY A 7 -9.11 12.25 22.57
C GLY A 7 -9.91 12.67 23.81
N CYS A 8 -10.44 13.89 23.79
CA CYS A 8 -11.32 14.41 24.85
C CYS A 8 -12.80 14.28 24.47
N ASP A 9 -13.69 14.49 25.44
CA ASP A 9 -15.14 14.40 25.23
C ASP A 9 -15.68 15.54 24.34
N ASN A 10 -14.92 16.62 24.16
CA ASN A 10 -15.24 17.73 23.25
C ASN A 10 -14.83 17.44 21.79
N SER A 11 -14.56 16.18 21.43
CA SER A 11 -14.20 15.76 20.08
C SER A 11 -12.86 16.30 19.53
N HIS A 12 -11.97 16.81 20.39
CA HIS A 12 -10.60 17.14 19.99
C HIS A 12 -9.70 15.91 20.02
N ARG A 13 -8.74 15.86 19.10
CA ARG A 13 -7.74 14.79 18.98
C ARG A 13 -6.36 15.40 18.82
N PHE A 14 -5.39 14.86 19.55
CA PHE A 14 -3.99 15.28 19.46
C PHE A 14 -3.06 14.11 19.72
N ASP A 15 -1.80 14.27 19.31
CA ASP A 15 -0.77 13.25 19.39
C ASP A 15 0.36 13.69 20.32
N GLU A 16 0.82 12.79 21.20
CA GLU A 16 1.98 13.00 22.06
C GLU A 16 2.99 11.85 21.95
N VAL A 17 4.26 12.19 22.06
CA VAL A 17 5.37 11.24 21.99
C VAL A 17 5.75 10.82 23.41
N HIS A 18 5.58 9.55 23.72
CA HIS A 18 5.92 8.98 25.04
C HIS A 18 6.86 7.80 24.90
N THR A 19 7.58 7.45 25.95
CA THR A 19 8.24 6.13 25.99
C THR A 19 7.19 5.04 26.21
N MET A 20 7.47 3.80 25.78
CA MET A 20 6.54 2.68 26.03
C MET A 20 6.34 2.38 27.52
N SER A 21 7.32 2.70 28.37
CA SER A 21 7.27 2.45 29.81
C SER A 21 6.59 3.55 30.62
N SER A 22 6.41 4.74 30.05
CA SER A 22 5.94 5.93 30.78
C SER A 22 4.71 6.58 30.16
N VAL A 23 3.96 5.86 29.31
CA VAL A 23 2.81 6.43 28.61
C VAL A 23 1.60 6.55 29.56
N PRO A 24 1.05 7.75 29.78
CA PRO A 24 -0.13 7.93 30.63
C PRO A 24 -1.42 7.44 29.95
N ASP A 25 -2.42 7.08 30.75
CA ASP A 25 -3.75 6.70 30.22
C ASP A 25 -4.63 7.93 29.91
N ALA A 26 -4.28 9.11 30.45
CA ALA A 26 -4.93 10.38 30.16
C ALA A 26 -3.92 11.53 30.12
N SER A 27 -4.17 12.51 29.24
CA SER A 27 -3.44 13.78 29.14
C SER A 27 -4.43 14.96 29.15
N ALA A 28 -3.95 16.17 29.40
CA ALA A 28 -4.76 17.38 29.32
C ALA A 28 -4.93 17.80 27.86
N CYS A 29 -6.16 18.09 27.44
CA CYS A 29 -6.41 18.58 26.09
C CYS A 29 -5.80 19.99 25.91
N PRO A 30 -4.96 20.23 24.90
CA PRO A 30 -4.36 21.54 24.67
C PRO A 30 -5.39 22.60 24.26
N ASP A 31 -6.54 22.20 23.73
CA ASP A 31 -7.57 23.11 23.23
C ASP A 31 -8.60 23.50 24.30
N CYS A 32 -9.05 22.55 25.13
CA CYS A 32 -10.12 22.79 26.11
C CYS A 32 -9.71 22.59 27.58
N GLY A 33 -8.50 22.10 27.86
CA GLY A 33 -8.01 21.82 29.20
C GLY A 33 -8.66 20.61 29.90
N GLY A 34 -9.66 19.98 29.28
CA GLY A 34 -10.34 18.80 29.82
C GLY A 34 -9.48 17.53 29.75
N PRO A 35 -9.85 16.47 30.50
CA PRO A 35 -9.16 15.19 30.45
C PRO A 35 -9.38 14.52 29.08
N ALA A 36 -8.29 14.12 28.43
CA ALA A 36 -8.28 13.38 27.17
C ALA A 36 -7.73 11.97 27.41
N ARG A 37 -8.49 10.94 27.06
CA ARG A 37 -8.06 9.54 27.25
C ARG A 37 -7.22 9.07 26.08
N ARG A 38 -6.22 8.23 26.36
CA ARG A 38 -5.44 7.56 25.32
C ARG A 38 -6.37 6.69 24.50
N ARG A 39 -6.40 6.93 23.19
CA ARG A 39 -7.10 6.07 22.24
C ARG A 39 -6.10 5.03 21.73
N PRO A 40 -6.49 3.75 21.63
CA PRO A 40 -5.71 2.80 20.85
C PRO A 40 -5.49 3.41 19.47
N ALA A 41 -4.23 3.49 19.03
CA ALA A 41 -3.95 3.95 17.68
C ALA A 41 -4.79 3.08 16.74
N ALA A 42 -5.58 3.73 15.87
CA ALA A 42 -6.35 2.97 14.89
C ALA A 42 -5.33 2.13 14.11
N PRO A 43 -5.53 0.80 13.99
CA PRO A 43 -4.71 0.03 13.07
C PRO A 43 -4.88 0.73 11.73
N HIS A 44 -3.79 1.16 11.11
CA HIS A 44 -3.81 1.94 9.87
C HIS A 44 -4.34 1.06 8.72
N LEU A 45 -5.61 0.64 8.78
CA LEU A 45 -6.23 -0.32 7.87
C LEU A 45 -6.27 0.23 6.44
N SER A 46 -6.33 1.55 6.29
CA SER A 46 -6.19 2.22 5.00
C SER A 46 -4.83 1.95 4.33
N ALA A 47 -3.76 1.68 5.10
CA ALA A 47 -2.46 1.33 4.54
C ALA A 47 -2.51 0.00 3.78
N ALA A 48 -3.32 -0.97 4.22
CA ALA A 48 -3.50 -2.25 3.52
C ALA A 48 -4.18 -2.09 2.15
N GLY A 49 -4.98 -1.03 1.95
CA GLY A 49 -5.58 -0.70 0.66
C GLY A 49 -4.68 0.13 -0.27
N SER A 50 -3.46 0.48 0.16
CA SER A 50 -2.56 1.32 -0.64
C SER A 50 -1.87 0.53 -1.75
N SER A 51 -1.53 1.22 -2.85
CA SER A 51 -0.74 0.64 -3.94
C SER A 51 0.63 0.14 -3.46
N THR A 52 1.25 0.86 -2.52
CA THR A 52 2.52 0.44 -1.90
C THR A 52 2.39 -0.88 -1.17
N TYR A 53 1.33 -1.07 -0.39
CA TYR A 53 1.09 -2.33 0.32
C TYR A 53 0.88 -3.49 -0.67
N GLY A 54 0.11 -3.26 -1.74
CA GLY A 54 -0.07 -4.26 -2.80
C GLY A 54 1.25 -4.68 -3.47
N LEU A 55 2.20 -3.75 -3.66
CA LEU A 55 3.52 -4.09 -4.21
C LEU A 55 4.35 -4.96 -3.25
N ILE A 56 4.29 -4.68 -1.95
CA ILE A 56 4.96 -5.48 -0.92
C ILE A 56 4.39 -6.90 -0.90
N ASP A 57 3.08 -7.02 -0.86
CA ASP A 57 2.39 -8.32 -0.86
C ASP A 57 2.72 -9.14 -2.12
N ALA A 58 2.67 -8.52 -3.30
CA ALA A 58 3.06 -9.16 -4.55
C ALA A 58 4.52 -9.64 -4.55
N ALA A 59 5.44 -8.85 -3.99
CA ALA A 59 6.85 -9.23 -3.88
C ALA A 59 7.04 -10.42 -2.92
N THR A 60 6.39 -10.43 -1.76
CA THR A 60 6.41 -11.56 -0.82
C THR A 60 5.83 -12.82 -1.45
N LYS A 61 4.72 -12.69 -2.17
CA LYS A 61 4.05 -13.80 -2.86
C LYS A 61 4.93 -14.44 -3.94
N SER A 62 5.72 -13.65 -4.64
CA SER A 62 6.56 -14.12 -5.76
C SER A 62 7.55 -15.23 -5.39
N ALA A 63 7.95 -15.34 -4.12
CA ALA A 63 8.87 -16.38 -3.65
C ALA A 63 8.27 -17.80 -3.68
N HIS A 64 6.94 -17.92 -3.55
CA HIS A 64 6.26 -19.21 -3.42
C HIS A 64 5.18 -19.41 -4.50
N GLU A 65 4.63 -18.32 -5.04
CA GLU A 65 3.57 -18.31 -6.05
C GLU A 65 3.87 -17.25 -7.13
N PRO A 66 4.96 -17.38 -7.91
CA PRO A 66 5.29 -16.43 -8.95
C PRO A 66 4.24 -16.43 -10.06
N GLN A 67 3.83 -15.25 -10.51
CA GLN A 67 2.95 -15.12 -11.67
C GLN A 67 3.71 -15.44 -12.97
N VAL A 68 3.11 -16.27 -13.83
CA VAL A 68 3.63 -16.50 -15.19
C VAL A 68 3.22 -15.31 -16.06
N VAL A 69 4.18 -14.47 -16.41
CA VAL A 69 3.97 -13.29 -17.27
C VAL A 69 4.48 -13.54 -18.69
N SER A 70 3.74 -13.07 -19.69
CA SER A 70 4.14 -13.16 -21.10
C SER A 70 5.02 -12.00 -21.58
N SER A 71 5.25 -11.00 -20.73
CA SER A 71 6.03 -9.79 -21.02
C SER A 71 6.46 -9.10 -19.72
N LEU A 72 7.57 -8.37 -19.76
CA LEU A 72 8.06 -7.64 -18.60
C LEU A 72 7.22 -6.37 -18.33
N PRO A 73 7.06 -5.94 -17.06
CA PRO A 73 6.42 -4.68 -16.72
C PRO A 73 7.10 -3.50 -17.42
N GLY A 74 6.32 -2.55 -17.95
CA GLY A 74 6.84 -1.37 -18.64
C GLY A 74 7.34 -1.62 -20.07
N THR A 75 7.38 -2.87 -20.54
CA THR A 75 7.65 -3.14 -21.95
C THR A 75 6.37 -2.95 -22.76
N PRO A 76 6.38 -2.14 -23.83
CA PRO A 76 5.23 -2.06 -24.72
C PRO A 76 4.97 -3.46 -25.28
N ARG A 77 3.73 -3.93 -25.15
CA ARG A 77 3.31 -5.20 -25.76
C ARG A 77 3.52 -5.04 -27.26
N ARG A 78 4.60 -5.63 -27.80
CA ARG A 78 4.81 -5.66 -29.25
C ARG A 78 3.53 -6.29 -29.81
N PRO A 79 2.77 -5.60 -30.67
CA PRO A 79 1.67 -6.24 -31.36
C PRO A 79 2.26 -7.51 -31.95
N GLY A 80 1.68 -8.67 -31.61
CA GLY A 80 2.11 -9.93 -32.22
C GLY A 80 2.17 -9.69 -33.71
N ALA A 81 3.25 -10.13 -34.38
CA ALA A 81 3.43 -9.88 -35.81
C ALA A 81 2.13 -10.29 -36.50
N GLY A 82 1.33 -9.30 -36.91
CA GLY A 82 0.03 -9.56 -37.46
C GLY A 82 0.20 -10.45 -38.67
N VAL A 83 -0.83 -11.21 -39.03
CA VAL A 83 -0.84 -11.95 -40.30
C VAL A 83 -0.58 -10.94 -41.41
N THR A 84 0.64 -10.96 -41.95
CA THR A 84 1.03 -10.03 -43.01
C THR A 84 0.35 -10.49 -44.30
N ARG A 85 -0.39 -9.58 -44.94
CA ARG A 85 -1.10 -9.83 -46.21
C ARG A 85 -0.22 -9.53 -47.43
N ASN A 86 1.10 -9.62 -47.27
CA ASN A 86 2.03 -9.34 -48.35
C ASN A 86 1.85 -10.41 -49.45
N PRO A 87 1.47 -10.03 -50.69
CA PRO A 87 1.25 -10.99 -51.78
C PRO A 87 2.52 -11.76 -52.14
N LEU A 88 3.71 -11.27 -51.79
CA LEU A 88 4.98 -11.97 -51.99
C LEU A 88 5.10 -13.24 -51.13
N HIS A 89 4.31 -13.37 -50.07
CA HIS A 89 4.27 -14.60 -49.27
C HIS A 89 3.78 -15.81 -50.07
N ALA A 90 3.03 -15.59 -51.16
CA ALA A 90 2.62 -16.65 -52.06
C ALA A 90 3.80 -17.31 -52.80
N LYS A 91 4.97 -16.65 -52.84
CA LYS A 91 6.19 -17.12 -53.51
C LYS A 91 7.17 -17.84 -52.57
N LEU A 92 6.87 -17.89 -51.27
CA LEU A 92 7.73 -18.58 -50.31
C LEU A 92 7.63 -20.10 -50.51
N PRO A 93 8.74 -20.85 -50.39
CA PRO A 93 8.72 -22.30 -50.41
C PRO A 93 7.78 -22.84 -49.32
N ARG A 94 6.89 -23.75 -49.71
CA ARG A 94 6.06 -24.51 -48.77
C ARG A 94 6.80 -25.81 -48.50
N HIS A 95 7.30 -25.96 -47.28
CA HIS A 95 7.83 -27.21 -46.76
C HIS A 95 6.71 -28.02 -46.12
#